data_AF-A0A7Y1A4R2-F1
#
_entry.id   AF-A0A7Y1A4R2-F1
#
_cell.length_a   1.000
_cell.length_b   1.000
_cell.length_c   1.000
_cell.angle_alpha   90.00
_cell.angle_beta   90.00
_cell.angle_gamma   90.00
#
_symmetry.space_group_name_H-M   'P 1'
#
loop_
_entity.id
_entity.type
_entity.pdbx_description
1 polymer ?
#
loop_
_entity_poly.entity_id
_entity_poly.type
_entity_poly.pdbx_seq_one_letter_code
_entity_poly.pdbx_strand_id
1 'polypeptide(L)'
;MDGLTKLLLAKYNPGKLQELLQEPVVATKSESSLSRVPDIKVAPEALEKATGMTVVMSASNYGESIIFAAVTEFNRAHPEYMSNSFTLPTITNGIPAGSWVLTNIEDLQ
;
A
#
# COMPACT_ATOMS: atom_id res chain seq x y z
N MET A 1 -21.66 -15.85 -14.97
CA MET A 1 -20.92 -14.60 -15.22
C MET A 1 -21.72 -13.75 -16.19
N ASP A 2 -22.14 -12.56 -15.76
CA ASP A 2 -22.95 -11.60 -16.54
C ASP A 2 -22.14 -10.94 -17.67
N GLY A 3 -22.85 -10.32 -18.62
CA GLY A 3 -22.24 -9.76 -19.84
C GLY A 3 -21.30 -8.58 -19.59
N LEU A 4 -21.57 -7.75 -18.56
CA LEU A 4 -20.74 -6.60 -18.23
C LEU A 4 -19.43 -7.05 -17.58
N THR A 5 -19.50 -8.05 -16.70
CA THR A 5 -18.30 -8.66 -16.11
C THR A 5 -17.39 -9.26 -17.18
N LYS A 6 -17.93 -9.92 -18.21
CA LYS A 6 -17.14 -10.45 -19.34
C LYS A 6 -16.44 -9.34 -20.14
N LEU A 7 -17.13 -8.24 -20.41
CA LEU A 7 -16.59 -7.12 -21.18
C LEU A 7 -15.45 -6.41 -20.43
N LEU A 8 -15.62 -6.19 -19.11
CA LEU A 8 -14.59 -5.61 -18.26
C LEU A 8 -13.37 -6.54 -18.16
N LEU A 9 -13.58 -7.85 -18.02
CA LEU A 9 -12.48 -8.80 -17.98
C LEU A 9 -11.70 -8.87 -19.30
N ALA A 10 -12.41 -8.86 -20.44
CA ALA A 10 -11.77 -8.86 -21.76
C ALA A 10 -10.92 -7.60 -22.02
N LYS A 11 -11.37 -6.43 -21.53
CA LYS A 11 -10.67 -5.15 -21.74
C LYS A 11 -9.44 -5.00 -20.85
N TYR A 12 -9.54 -5.39 -19.58
CA TYR A 12 -8.52 -5.09 -18.58
C TYR A 12 -7.64 -6.28 -18.19
N ASN A 13 -8.05 -7.52 -18.51
CA ASN A 13 -7.25 -8.70 -18.22
C ASN A 13 -7.60 -9.89 -19.13
N PRO A 14 -7.22 -9.87 -20.42
CA PRO A 14 -7.58 -10.90 -21.38
C PRO A 14 -7.00 -12.29 -21.06
N GLY A 15 -5.94 -12.37 -20.26
CA GLY A 15 -5.37 -13.63 -19.78
C GLY A 15 -6.26 -14.36 -18.76
N LYS A 16 -6.98 -13.61 -17.93
CA LYS A 16 -7.86 -14.17 -16.89
C LYS A 16 -9.10 -14.88 -17.47
N LEU A 17 -9.49 -14.55 -18.70
CA LEU A 17 -10.53 -15.30 -19.42
C LEU A 17 -10.05 -16.69 -19.86
N GLN A 18 -8.77 -16.86 -20.20
CA GLN A 18 -8.20 -18.16 -20.55
C GLN A 18 -8.03 -19.04 -19.31
N GLU A 19 -7.73 -18.44 -18.16
CA GLU A 19 -7.62 -19.12 -16.86
C GLU A 19 -8.98 -19.61 -16.35
N LEU A 20 -10.04 -18.79 -16.47
CA LEU A 20 -11.40 -19.19 -16.06
C LEU A 20 -12.06 -20.25 -16.96
N LEU A 21 -11.52 -20.48 -18.16
CA LEU A 21 -11.98 -21.52 -19.08
C LEU A 21 -11.20 -22.83 -18.96
N GLN A 22 -10.20 -22.90 -18.07
CA GLN A 22 -9.42 -24.11 -17.83
C GLN A 22 -9.77 -24.71 -16.47
N GLU A 23 -10.46 -25.85 -16.49
CA GLU A 23 -10.64 -26.74 -15.34
C GLU A 23 -9.29 -27.26 -14.78
N PRO A 24 -9.24 -27.63 -13.49
CA PRO A 24 -8.01 -27.65 -12.71
C PRO A 24 -7.15 -28.90 -12.97
N VAL A 25 -5.84 -28.69 -13.19
CA VAL A 25 -4.83 -29.75 -13.12
C VAL A 25 -3.90 -29.52 -11.93
N VAL A 26 -4.20 -30.28 -10.88
CA VAL A 26 -3.39 -30.85 -9.79
C VAL A 26 -1.87 -30.55 -9.72
N ALA A 27 -1.44 -30.19 -8.49
CA ALA A 27 -0.11 -30.35 -7.84
C ALA A 27 1.09 -29.57 -8.43
N THR A 28 2.07 -29.05 -7.69
CA THR A 28 2.81 -29.66 -6.57
C THR A 28 3.67 -28.60 -5.85
N LYS A 29 3.83 -28.78 -4.53
CA LYS A 29 4.82 -28.22 -3.58
C LYS A 29 6.16 -27.73 -4.17
N SER A 30 6.67 -26.59 -3.69
CA SER A 30 8.09 -26.41 -3.32
C SER A 30 8.32 -25.15 -2.48
N GLU A 31 8.94 -25.37 -1.33
CA GLU A 31 9.51 -24.39 -0.39
C GLU A 31 10.83 -23.81 -0.93
N SER A 32 11.37 -22.84 -0.18
CA SER A 32 12.75 -22.32 -0.22
C SER A 32 12.94 -21.09 -1.13
N SER A 33 13.62 -20.00 -0.75
CA SER A 33 14.69 -19.87 0.24
C SER A 33 14.83 -18.42 0.73
N LEU A 34 15.14 -18.31 2.02
CA LEU A 34 15.76 -17.18 2.71
C LEU A 34 17.06 -16.73 2.00
N SER A 35 17.25 -15.42 1.78
CA SER A 35 18.57 -14.78 1.58
C SER A 35 18.39 -13.28 1.75
N ARG A 36 18.68 -12.73 2.93
CA ARG A 36 19.98 -12.17 3.36
C ARG A 36 19.91 -10.65 3.36
N VAL A 37 19.75 -10.14 4.58
CA VAL A 37 19.94 -8.76 5.02
C VAL A 37 21.26 -8.17 4.49
N PRO A 38 21.27 -6.88 4.13
CA PRO A 38 22.31 -6.01 4.63
C PRO A 38 21.72 -4.96 5.57
N ASP A 39 22.37 -4.91 6.73
CA ASP A 39 22.27 -3.91 7.77
C ASP A 39 22.47 -2.53 7.15
N ILE A 40 21.42 -1.71 7.16
CA ILE A 40 21.57 -0.27 7.14
C ILE A 40 20.71 0.26 8.29
N LYS A 41 21.34 0.38 9.46
CA LYS A 41 21.05 1.47 10.39
C LYS A 41 20.84 2.78 9.60
N VAL A 42 19.59 3.18 9.41
CA VAL A 42 19.25 4.59 9.24
C VAL A 42 18.37 4.94 10.42
N ALA A 43 18.94 5.80 11.27
CA ALA A 43 18.30 6.30 12.48
C ALA A 43 16.90 6.86 12.17
N PRO A 44 15.89 6.61 13.02
CA PRO A 44 14.53 7.10 12.81
C PRO A 44 14.38 8.61 13.05
N GLU A 45 15.46 9.36 13.25
CA GLU A 45 15.41 10.71 13.83
C GLU A 45 15.69 11.85 12.84
N ALA A 46 16.01 11.56 11.57
CA ALA A 46 16.37 12.59 10.58
C ALA A 46 15.29 12.90 9.53
N LEU A 47 14.17 12.16 9.52
CA LEU A 47 13.07 12.33 8.55
C LEU A 47 11.78 12.85 9.21
N GLU A 48 11.87 13.46 10.39
CA GLU A 48 10.70 13.93 11.15
C GLU A 48 10.29 15.38 10.82
N LYS A 49 11.08 16.16 10.05
CA LYS A 49 10.75 17.56 9.73
C LYS A 49 11.19 18.03 8.33
N ALA A 50 11.19 17.17 7.31
CA ALA A 50 11.64 17.60 5.98
C ALA A 50 10.57 18.38 5.18
N THR A 51 9.28 18.31 5.54
CA THR A 51 8.21 18.83 4.64
C THR A 51 6.84 19.11 5.29
N GLY A 52 6.74 19.12 6.63
CA GLY A 52 5.43 19.26 7.31
C GLY A 52 4.55 18.00 7.19
N MET A 53 5.17 16.86 6.90
CA MET A 53 4.56 15.53 6.82
C MET A 53 5.12 14.63 7.92
N THR A 54 4.24 13.94 8.64
CA THR A 54 4.56 12.89 9.60
C THR A 54 4.22 11.54 8.99
N VAL A 55 5.17 10.61 8.97
CA VAL A 55 4.93 9.24 8.48
C VAL A 55 4.28 8.42 9.58
N VAL A 56 3.08 7.89 9.33
CA VAL A 56 2.39 7.01 10.30
C VAL A 56 2.68 5.54 10.00
N MET A 57 2.61 5.14 8.73
CA MET A 57 2.95 3.79 8.30
C MET A 57 3.75 3.84 7.01
N SER A 58 4.97 3.29 7.06
CA SER A 58 5.85 3.18 5.89
C SER A 58 5.54 1.94 5.07
N ALA A 59 5.47 2.08 3.74
CA ALA A 59 5.35 0.94 2.82
C ALA A 59 6.60 0.06 2.76
N SER A 60 7.72 0.50 3.36
CA SER A 60 8.89 -0.38 3.57
C SER A 60 8.65 -1.45 4.63
N ASN A 61 7.70 -1.22 5.54
CA ASN A 61 7.49 -2.06 6.72
C ASN A 61 6.14 -2.78 6.72
N TYR A 62 5.15 -2.22 6.02
CA TYR A 62 3.79 -2.73 6.00
C TYR A 62 3.31 -2.96 4.56
N GLY A 63 2.48 -3.98 4.38
CA GLY A 63 1.82 -4.25 3.10
C GLY A 63 0.74 -3.21 2.78
N GLU A 64 0.55 -2.92 1.49
CA GLU A 64 -0.40 -1.91 0.99
C GLU A 64 -1.82 -2.11 1.53
N SER A 65 -2.31 -3.36 1.57
CA SER A 65 -3.66 -3.66 2.08
C SER A 65 -3.84 -3.29 3.54
N ILE A 66 -2.79 -3.45 4.36
CA ILE A 66 -2.79 -3.12 5.79
C ILE A 66 -2.81 -1.60 5.94
N ILE A 67 -1.96 -0.90 5.20
CA ILE A 67 -1.89 0.56 5.24
C ILE A 67 -3.22 1.17 4.78
N PHE A 68 -3.80 0.67 3.69
CA PHE A 68 -5.07 1.17 3.17
C PHE A 68 -6.23 0.96 4.15
N ALA A 69 -6.31 -0.21 4.79
CA ALA A 69 -7.31 -0.48 5.81
C ALA A 69 -7.16 0.46 7.00
N ALA A 70 -5.92 0.66 7.48
CA ALA A 70 -5.63 1.54 8.60
C ALA A 70 -6.00 3.01 8.31
N VAL A 71 -5.61 3.54 7.14
CA VAL A 71 -5.98 4.89 6.70
C VAL A 71 -7.48 5.07 6.62
N THR A 72 -8.18 4.09 6.04
CA THR A 72 -9.63 4.15 5.88
C THR A 72 -10.33 4.14 7.23
N GLU A 73 -9.90 3.26 8.14
CA GLU A 73 -10.45 3.18 9.49
C GLU A 73 -10.19 4.46 10.28
N PHE A 74 -8.96 4.97 10.23
CA PHE A 74 -8.58 6.23 10.89
C PHE A 74 -9.39 7.41 10.35
N ASN A 75 -9.47 7.59 9.03
CA ASN A 75 -10.23 8.70 8.43
C ASN A 75 -11.74 8.60 8.70
N ARG A 76 -12.27 7.38 8.89
CA ARG A 76 -13.66 7.18 9.31
C ARG A 76 -13.89 7.56 10.77
N ALA A 77 -12.92 7.26 11.64
CA ALA A 77 -12.98 7.59 13.07
C ALA A 77 -12.69 9.08 13.32
N HIS A 78 -11.87 9.71 12.47
CA HIS A 78 -11.43 11.09 12.56
C HIS A 78 -11.61 11.85 11.24
N PRO A 79 -12.85 12.20 10.87
CA PRO A 79 -13.12 12.95 9.65
C PRO A 79 -12.37 14.30 9.58
N GLU A 80 -12.04 14.89 10.73
CA GLU A 80 -11.26 16.13 10.85
C GLU A 80 -9.85 16.03 10.24
N TYR A 81 -9.25 14.83 10.20
CA TYR A 81 -7.93 14.61 9.61
C TYR A 81 -8.00 14.06 8.18
N MET A 82 -9.19 13.82 7.61
CA MET A 82 -9.32 13.13 6.33
C MET A 82 -8.60 13.84 5.17
N SER A 83 -8.58 15.18 5.16
CA SER A 83 -7.85 15.94 4.13
C SER A 83 -6.34 15.91 4.33
N ASN A 84 -5.90 15.63 5.55
CA ASN A 84 -4.50 15.66 5.97
C ASN A 84 -3.88 14.26 6.02
N SER A 85 -4.70 13.20 6.01
CA SER A 85 -4.31 11.80 6.21
C SER A 85 -4.53 10.99 4.93
N PHE A 86 -3.44 10.62 4.27
CA PHE A 86 -3.48 9.96 2.96
C PHE A 86 -2.25 9.09 2.70
N THR A 87 -2.36 8.20 1.71
CA THR A 87 -1.23 7.43 1.19
C THR A 87 -0.53 8.18 0.07
N LEU A 88 0.81 8.14 0.06
CA LEU A 88 1.59 8.81 -0.98
C LEU A 88 1.47 8.09 -2.33
N PRO A 89 1.15 8.80 -3.43
CA PRO A 89 1.06 8.19 -4.75
C PRO A 89 2.43 7.91 -5.37
N THR A 90 3.46 8.63 -4.94
CA THR A 90 4.84 8.54 -5.44
C THR A 90 5.83 8.73 -4.30
N ILE A 91 7.08 8.35 -4.54
CA ILE A 91 8.15 8.55 -3.57
C ILE A 91 8.33 10.06 -3.35
N THR A 92 8.17 10.51 -2.11
CA THR A 92 8.22 11.93 -1.74
C THR A 92 9.22 12.09 -0.61
N ASN A 93 10.26 12.92 -0.80
CA ASN A 93 11.27 13.21 0.22
C ASN A 93 11.92 11.93 0.81
N GLY A 94 12.09 10.88 0.00
CA GLY A 94 12.63 9.59 0.45
C GLY A 94 11.63 8.67 1.14
N ILE A 95 10.38 9.12 1.35
CA ILE A 95 9.29 8.28 1.84
C ILE A 95 8.78 7.43 0.66
N PRO A 96 8.71 6.09 0.79
CA PRO A 96 8.22 5.22 -0.27
C PRO A 96 6.76 5.53 -0.65
N ALA A 97 6.44 5.33 -1.94
CA ALA A 97 5.06 5.34 -2.41
C ALA A 97 4.22 4.29 -1.65
N GLY A 98 2.95 4.59 -1.40
CA GLY A 98 2.04 3.76 -0.61
C GLY A 98 2.16 3.97 0.90
N SER A 99 3.15 4.73 1.39
CA SER A 99 3.24 5.06 2.80
C SER A 99 2.10 6.00 3.20
N TRP A 100 1.52 5.77 4.37
CA TRP A 100 0.56 6.68 4.99
C TRP A 100 1.28 7.80 5.73
N VAL A 101 0.91 9.02 5.39
CA VAL A 101 1.38 10.24 6.03
C VAL A 101 0.22 11.08 6.54
N LEU A 102 0.49 11.87 7.59
CA LEU A 102 -0.31 13.02 7.96
C LEU A 102 0.41 14.31 7.61
N THR A 103 -0.31 15.28 7.06
CA THR A 103 0.17 16.65 6.82
C THR A 103 -0.38 17.57 7.89
N ASN A 104 0.45 18.47 8.42
CA ASN A 104 0.04 19.53 9.36
C ASN A 104 -0.37 19.05 10.78
N ILE A 105 0.64 18.83 11.65
CA ILE A 105 0.48 18.76 13.11
C ILE A 105 0.88 20.12 13.76
N GLU A 106 1.08 21.20 12.98
CA GLU A 106 1.58 22.48 13.51
C GLU A 106 0.50 23.57 13.71
N ASP A 107 -0.81 23.28 13.55
CA ASP A 107 -1.90 24.23 13.82
C ASP A 107 -2.78 23.90 15.06
N LEU A 108 -2.29 23.08 16.00
CA LEU A 108 -2.93 22.82 17.30
C LEU A 108 -2.02 23.33 18.45
N GLN A 109 -1.81 24.65 18.51
CA GLN A 109 -1.30 25.37 19.68
C GLN A 109 -2.34 26.39 20.13
#